data_AF-A0A520EY09-F1
#
_entry.id   AF-A0A520EY09-F1
#
_cell.length_a   1.000
_cell.length_b   1.000
_cell.length_c   1.000
_cell.angle_alpha   90.00
_cell.angle_beta   90.00
_cell.angle_gamma   90.00
#
_symmetry.space_group_name_H-M   'P 1'
#
loop_
_entity.id
_entity.type
_entity.pdbx_description
1 polymer ?
#
loop_
_entity_poly.entity_id
_entity_poly.type
_entity_poly.pdbx_seq_one_letter_code
_entity_poly.pdbx_strand_id
1 'polypeptide(L)'
;MAHDRWVTHSGEESGRPTMLPMPGVPAAPPPGASAQEVAPSASAMRRVLRRARDGATLNVDEATTLLQARGDDLADLCSSAAKVRDAGLLAAGRPRAVTYSRKVFIPLTRLCRDKCHYCTFVTVPGKLRAEGRGAYLEPDEVLEIARQGAELGCKEALFTLGDRPEDRWPEAKQWLDERGYDSTLDYLRAMSIRVLEETGLLPHLNPGVMSWEEISRLKPVAPSMGMMLETTSTRLFT
;
A
#
# COMPACT_ATOMS: atom_id res chain seq x y z
N MET A 1 -46.45 -27.26 22.79
CA MET A 1 -45.55 -28.42 22.67
C MET A 1 -44.30 -27.90 21.96
N ALA A 2 -43.31 -27.36 22.68
CA ALA A 2 -42.30 -28.10 23.46
C ALA A 2 -41.35 -28.84 22.47
N HIS A 3 -40.03 -28.65 22.40
CA HIS A 3 -39.04 -28.03 23.28
C HIS A 3 -37.80 -27.62 22.46
N ASP A 4 -37.05 -26.68 23.02
CA ASP A 4 -35.60 -26.48 22.83
C ASP A 4 -34.80 -27.73 22.45
N ARG A 5 -33.78 -27.53 21.62
CA ARG A 5 -32.47 -28.10 21.90
C ARG A 5 -31.34 -27.26 21.31
N TRP A 6 -30.84 -26.40 22.18
CA TRP A 6 -29.45 -25.99 22.25
C TRP A 6 -28.55 -27.23 22.06
N VAL A 7 -27.66 -27.17 21.08
CA VAL A 7 -26.45 -28.00 21.08
C VAL A 7 -25.31 -27.07 21.45
N THR A 8 -25.05 -27.03 22.76
CA THR A 8 -23.77 -26.62 23.32
C THR A 8 -22.71 -27.62 22.84
N HIS A 9 -21.86 -27.20 21.92
CA HIS A 9 -20.50 -27.76 21.86
C HIS A 9 -19.59 -26.85 22.66
N SER A 10 -19.56 -27.12 23.96
CA SER A 10 -18.39 -26.93 24.80
C SER A 10 -17.26 -27.80 24.26
N GLY A 11 -16.32 -27.14 23.59
CA GLY A 11 -15.05 -27.69 23.14
C GLY A 11 -14.07 -26.54 23.05
N GLU A 12 -13.39 -26.25 24.16
CA GLU A 12 -12.22 -25.38 24.20
C GLU A 12 -11.10 -25.98 23.34
N GLU A 13 -11.12 -25.71 22.04
CA GLU A 13 -9.87 -25.65 21.27
C GLU A 13 -9.49 -24.19 21.14
N SER A 14 -8.64 -23.76 22.07
CA SER A 14 -7.86 -22.53 21.94
C SER A 14 -6.95 -22.66 20.71
N GLY A 15 -7.51 -22.40 19.54
CA GLY A 15 -6.77 -22.26 18.29
C GLY A 15 -5.82 -21.09 18.42
N ARG A 16 -4.60 -21.36 18.89
CA ARG A 16 -3.48 -20.41 18.74
C ARG A 16 -3.43 -20.04 17.26
N PRO A 17 -3.43 -18.74 16.90
CA PRO A 17 -3.22 -18.34 15.52
C PRO A 17 -1.96 -19.04 15.02
N THR A 18 -2.05 -19.73 13.89
CA THR A 18 -0.87 -20.24 13.20
C THR A 18 0.00 -19.04 12.88
N MET A 19 1.07 -18.84 13.65
CA MET A 19 2.06 -17.83 13.31
C MET A 19 2.62 -18.20 11.96
N LEU A 20 2.38 -17.36 10.96
CA LEU A 20 3.15 -17.40 9.73
C LEU A 20 4.62 -17.29 10.13
N PRO A 21 5.52 -18.12 9.57
CA PRO A 21 6.94 -18.00 9.85
C PRO A 21 7.36 -16.57 9.55
N MET A 22 7.96 -15.90 10.54
CA MET A 22 8.64 -14.63 10.32
C MET A 22 9.65 -14.86 9.19
N PRO A 23 9.58 -14.15 8.05
CA PRO A 23 10.65 -14.21 7.07
C PRO A 23 11.91 -13.78 7.80
N GLY A 24 12.82 -14.73 8.01
CA GLY A 24 14.07 -14.47 8.71
C GLY A 24 14.80 -13.38 7.96
N VAL A 25 14.82 -12.17 8.52
CA VAL A 25 15.69 -11.12 8.03
C VAL A 25 17.10 -11.58 8.39
N PRO A 26 17.98 -11.85 7.41
CA PRO A 26 19.36 -12.20 7.72
C PRO A 26 19.97 -11.09 8.59
N ALA A 27 20.78 -11.49 9.58
CA ALA A 27 21.43 -10.56 10.48
C ALA A 27 22.21 -9.50 9.68
N ALA A 28 22.07 -8.23 10.07
CA ALA A 28 22.81 -7.15 9.44
C ALA A 28 24.33 -7.42 9.58
N PRO A 29 25.12 -7.21 8.52
CA PRO A 29 26.57 -7.34 8.60
C PRO A 29 27.15 -6.34 9.62
N PRO A 30 28.29 -6.66 10.27
CA PRO A 30 28.90 -5.79 11.26
C PRO A 30 29.26 -4.41 10.66
N PRO A 31 29.11 -3.32 11.45
CA PRO A 31 29.44 -1.98 10.99
C PRO A 31 30.93 -1.89 10.64
N GLY A 32 31.24 -1.48 9.40
CA GLY A 32 32.61 -1.32 8.91
C GLY A 32 33.10 -2.41 7.95
N ALA A 33 32.34 -3.48 7.71
CA ALA A 33 32.59 -4.35 6.58
C ALA A 33 32.22 -3.62 5.28
N SER A 34 33.21 -3.14 4.52
CA SER A 34 32.97 -2.77 3.13
C SER A 34 32.49 -4.03 2.43
N ALA A 35 31.21 -4.07 2.03
CA ALA A 35 30.77 -5.05 1.05
C ALA A 35 31.58 -4.74 -0.22
N GLN A 36 32.67 -5.45 -0.44
CA GLN A 36 33.27 -5.49 -1.76
C GLN A 36 32.17 -6.06 -2.65
N GLU A 37 31.60 -5.22 -3.53
CA GLU A 37 30.69 -5.65 -4.57
C GLU A 37 31.49 -6.55 -5.53
N VAL A 38 31.60 -7.83 -5.16
CA VAL A 38 32.15 -8.83 -6.06
C VAL A 38 31.06 -9.06 -7.10
N ALA A 39 31.25 -8.49 -8.28
CA ALA A 39 30.39 -8.75 -9.42
C ALA A 39 30.24 -10.28 -9.59
N PRO A 40 29.02 -10.79 -9.82
CA PRO A 40 28.83 -12.22 -9.96
C PRO A 40 29.65 -12.75 -11.14
N SER A 41 30.25 -13.92 -10.97
CA SER A 41 30.96 -14.55 -12.07
C SER A 41 30.00 -14.85 -13.22
N ALA A 42 30.50 -14.81 -14.46
CA ALA A 42 29.67 -15.12 -15.62
C ALA A 42 29.06 -16.53 -15.55
N SER A 43 29.71 -17.49 -14.89
CA SER A 43 29.16 -18.83 -14.66
C SER A 43 28.01 -18.83 -13.63
N ALA A 44 28.13 -18.03 -12.56
CA ALA A 44 27.04 -17.85 -11.60
C ALA A 44 25.82 -17.22 -12.28
N MET A 45 26.02 -16.14 -13.04
CA MET A 45 24.93 -15.47 -13.79
C MET A 45 24.23 -16.44 -14.75
N ARG A 46 24.98 -17.15 -15.60
CA ARG A 46 24.41 -18.15 -16.52
C ARG A 46 23.60 -19.24 -15.81
N ARG A 47 24.08 -19.72 -14.65
CA ARG A 47 23.39 -20.76 -13.87
C ARG A 47 22.05 -20.25 -13.33
N VAL A 48 22.04 -19.04 -12.79
CA VAL A 48 20.81 -18.47 -12.21
C VAL A 48 19.81 -18.09 -13.30
N LEU A 49 20.26 -17.51 -14.41
CA LEU A 49 19.41 -17.25 -15.58
C LEU A 49 18.76 -18.53 -16.12
N ARG A 50 19.51 -19.63 -16.19
CA ARG A 50 18.93 -20.93 -16.57
C ARG A 50 17.78 -21.31 -15.64
N ARG A 51 17.95 -21.19 -14.32
CA ARG A 51 16.89 -21.50 -13.35
C ARG A 51 15.69 -20.57 -13.49
N ALA A 52 15.91 -19.29 -13.77
CA ALA A 52 14.84 -18.33 -14.05
C ALA A 52 14.05 -18.71 -15.31
N ARG A 53 14.73 -19.12 -16.40
CA ARG A 53 14.08 -19.61 -17.63
C ARG A 53 13.21 -20.83 -17.38
N ASP A 54 13.67 -21.72 -16.49
CA ASP A 54 12.95 -22.93 -16.11
C ASP A 54 11.78 -22.65 -15.12
N GLY A 55 11.56 -21.38 -14.74
CA GLY A 55 10.48 -20.99 -13.82
C GLY A 55 10.68 -21.49 -12.38
N ALA A 56 11.92 -21.82 -11.99
CA ALA A 56 12.22 -22.36 -10.67
C ALA A 56 12.10 -21.26 -9.59
N THR A 57 11.74 -21.68 -8.37
CA THR A 57 11.85 -20.81 -7.19
C THR A 57 13.31 -20.41 -6.97
N LEU A 58 13.55 -19.11 -6.84
CA LEU A 58 14.88 -18.53 -6.63
C LEU A 58 15.08 -18.23 -5.15
N ASN A 59 16.28 -18.55 -4.62
CA ASN A 59 16.66 -18.15 -3.28
C ASN A 59 17.24 -16.71 -3.24
N VAL A 60 17.57 -16.22 -2.04
CA VAL A 60 18.08 -14.85 -1.84
C VAL A 60 19.40 -14.59 -2.58
N ASP A 61 20.33 -15.54 -2.58
CA ASP A 61 21.64 -15.38 -3.27
C ASP A 61 21.48 -15.33 -4.79
N GLU A 62 20.57 -16.15 -5.31
CA GLU A 62 20.21 -16.18 -6.73
C GLU A 62 19.53 -14.87 -7.14
N ALA A 63 18.56 -14.38 -6.36
CA ALA A 63 17.92 -13.10 -6.61
C ALA A 63 18.94 -11.94 -6.54
N THR A 64 19.83 -11.96 -5.55
CA THR A 64 20.90 -10.95 -5.41
C THR A 64 21.86 -10.97 -6.60
N THR A 65 22.19 -12.15 -7.12
CA THR A 65 22.96 -12.30 -8.37
C THR A 65 22.23 -11.65 -9.55
N LEU A 66 20.93 -11.90 -9.71
CA LEU A 66 20.14 -11.35 -10.82
C LEU A 66 19.95 -9.83 -10.74
N LEU A 67 19.96 -9.21 -9.56
CA LEU A 67 19.94 -7.75 -9.42
C LEU A 67 21.14 -7.07 -10.10
N GLN A 68 22.23 -7.82 -10.32
CA GLN A 68 23.42 -7.36 -11.02
C GLN A 68 23.37 -7.61 -12.55
N ALA A 69 22.32 -8.22 -13.08
CA ALA A 69 22.19 -8.49 -14.52
C ALA A 69 22.11 -7.18 -15.32
N ARG A 70 22.87 -7.10 -16.41
CA ARG A 70 22.94 -5.95 -17.34
C ARG A 70 23.01 -6.45 -18.78
N GLY A 71 22.72 -5.60 -19.76
CA GLY A 71 22.82 -5.95 -21.18
C GLY A 71 22.01 -7.20 -21.54
N ASP A 72 22.65 -8.14 -22.22
CA ASP A 72 22.02 -9.39 -22.68
C ASP A 72 21.50 -10.26 -21.53
N ASP A 73 22.20 -10.27 -20.38
CA ASP A 73 21.74 -11.00 -19.19
C ASP A 73 20.43 -10.41 -18.64
N LEU A 74 20.28 -9.08 -18.69
CA LEU A 74 19.03 -8.42 -18.28
C LEU A 74 17.90 -8.69 -19.28
N ALA A 75 18.20 -8.69 -20.58
CA ALA A 75 17.22 -9.03 -21.62
C ALA A 75 16.69 -10.47 -21.45
N ASP A 76 17.58 -11.42 -21.14
CA ASP A 76 17.22 -12.81 -20.85
C ASP A 76 16.40 -12.94 -19.55
N LEU A 77 16.77 -12.20 -18.50
CA LEU A 77 15.98 -12.16 -17.27
C LEU A 77 14.56 -11.61 -17.52
N CYS A 78 14.42 -10.52 -18.26
CA CYS A 78 13.12 -9.95 -18.62
C CYS A 78 12.28 -10.93 -19.45
N SER A 79 12.90 -11.63 -20.41
CA SER A 79 12.24 -12.68 -21.20
C SER A 79 11.75 -13.84 -20.32
N SER A 80 12.56 -14.26 -19.35
CA SER A 80 12.21 -15.29 -18.38
C SER A 80 11.03 -14.85 -17.50
N ALA A 81 11.08 -13.63 -16.97
CA ALA A 81 10.00 -13.06 -16.16
C ALA A 81 8.69 -12.92 -16.97
N ALA A 82 8.76 -12.53 -18.24
CA ALA A 82 7.61 -12.45 -19.13
C ALA A 82 6.93 -13.80 -19.31
N LYS A 83 7.70 -14.90 -19.47
CA LYS A 83 7.14 -16.25 -19.57
C LYS A 83 6.41 -16.69 -18.30
N VAL A 84 6.96 -16.39 -17.12
CA VAL A 84 6.29 -16.67 -15.84
C VAL A 84 4.98 -15.88 -15.73
N ARG A 85 4.98 -14.59 -16.08
CA ARG A 85 3.79 -13.74 -16.13
C ARG A 85 2.75 -14.30 -17.10
N ASP A 86 3.15 -14.69 -18.30
CA ASP A 86 2.26 -15.21 -19.33
C ASP A 86 1.66 -16.57 -18.96
N ALA A 87 2.45 -17.44 -18.32
CA ALA A 87 1.96 -18.72 -17.79
C ALA A 87 0.87 -18.51 -16.72
N GLY A 88 1.07 -17.56 -15.80
CA GLY A 88 0.06 -17.19 -14.81
C GLY A 88 -1.23 -16.62 -15.44
N LEU A 89 -1.10 -15.77 -16.45
CA LEU A 89 -2.24 -15.24 -17.21
C LEU A 89 -3.00 -16.33 -17.96
N LEU A 90 -2.28 -17.27 -18.58
CA LEU A 90 -2.88 -18.41 -19.28
C LEU A 90 -3.64 -19.32 -18.31
N ALA A 91 -3.03 -19.67 -17.18
CA ALA A 91 -3.67 -20.49 -16.14
C ALA A 91 -4.94 -19.84 -15.57
N ALA A 92 -4.97 -18.50 -15.50
CA ALA A 92 -6.14 -17.75 -15.07
C ALA A 92 -7.16 -17.47 -16.19
N GLY A 93 -7.02 -18.07 -17.38
CA GLY A 93 -7.93 -17.87 -18.51
C GLY A 93 -7.91 -16.46 -19.13
N ARG A 94 -6.82 -15.70 -18.92
CA ARG A 94 -6.69 -14.29 -19.32
C ARG A 94 -5.44 -14.06 -20.21
N PRO A 95 -5.24 -14.84 -21.28
CA PRO A 95 -4.02 -14.75 -22.09
C PRO A 95 -3.85 -13.36 -22.70
N ARG A 96 -2.64 -12.80 -22.61
CA ARG A 96 -2.28 -11.47 -23.15
C ARG A 96 -3.11 -10.30 -22.59
N ALA A 97 -3.81 -10.49 -21.46
CA ALA A 97 -4.57 -9.42 -20.84
C ALA A 97 -3.68 -8.53 -19.96
N VAL A 98 -3.87 -7.22 -20.07
CA VAL A 98 -3.37 -6.22 -19.11
C VAL A 98 -4.58 -5.54 -18.50
N THR A 99 -4.76 -5.68 -17.19
CA THR A 99 -5.85 -5.04 -16.46
C THR A 99 -5.37 -3.73 -15.87
N TYR A 100 -6.22 -2.70 -15.94
CA TYR A 100 -5.96 -1.41 -15.31
C TYR A 100 -7.26 -0.87 -14.71
N SER A 101 -7.13 -0.04 -13.68
CA SER A 101 -8.26 0.67 -13.07
C SER A 101 -7.92 2.15 -13.03
N ARG A 102 -8.75 2.96 -13.71
CA ARG A 102 -8.57 4.41 -13.75
C ARG A 102 -8.98 5.00 -12.42
N LYS A 103 -8.10 5.78 -11.81
CA LYS A 103 -8.33 6.39 -10.51
C LYS A 103 -8.25 7.91 -10.61
N VAL A 104 -9.16 8.61 -9.95
CA VAL A 104 -8.99 10.04 -9.67
C VAL A 104 -8.25 10.20 -8.34
N PHE A 105 -7.39 11.21 -8.22
CA PHE A 105 -6.56 11.43 -7.05
C PHE A 105 -7.16 12.52 -6.16
N ILE A 106 -7.50 12.17 -4.92
CA ILE A 106 -8.11 13.06 -3.93
C ILE A 106 -7.10 13.26 -2.78
N PRO A 107 -6.35 14.39 -2.76
CA PRO A 107 -5.40 14.71 -1.70
C PRO A 107 -6.13 15.29 -0.48
N LEU A 108 -6.84 14.43 0.27
CA LEU A 108 -7.73 14.82 1.37
C LEU A 108 -7.05 15.78 2.36
N THR A 109 -5.77 15.55 2.66
CA THR A 109 -4.91 16.51 3.35
C THR A 109 -3.47 16.34 2.91
N ARG A 110 -2.70 17.43 2.94
CA ARG A 110 -1.24 17.42 2.75
C ARG A 110 -0.47 17.57 4.06
N LEU A 111 -1.16 17.62 5.19
CA LEU A 111 -0.53 17.60 6.51
C LEU A 111 -0.25 16.14 6.90
N CYS A 112 0.80 15.94 7.68
CA CYS A 112 1.20 14.63 8.21
C CYS A 112 1.92 14.83 9.55
N ARG A 113 1.82 13.86 10.46
CA ARG A 113 2.67 13.83 11.66
C ARG A 113 4.13 13.52 11.30
N ASP A 114 4.35 12.64 10.34
CA ASP A 114 5.66 12.15 9.95
C ASP A 114 6.49 13.17 9.15
N LYS A 115 7.78 12.87 9.00
CA LYS A 115 8.79 13.69 8.31
C LYS A 115 9.66 12.84 7.38
N CYS A 116 9.04 12.00 6.56
CA CYS A 116 9.75 11.14 5.60
C CYS A 116 10.60 12.02 4.66
N HIS A 117 11.92 11.86 4.69
CA HIS A 117 12.85 12.75 3.96
C HIS A 117 12.70 12.71 2.44
N TYR A 118 12.20 11.61 1.88
CA TYR A 118 11.94 11.48 0.45
C TYR A 118 10.56 12.03 0.03
N CYS A 119 9.68 12.36 0.99
CA CYS A 119 8.29 12.71 0.69
C CYS A 119 8.17 14.16 0.23
N THR A 120 7.70 14.35 -1.00
CA THR A 120 7.43 15.67 -1.59
C THR A 120 5.98 16.11 -1.44
N PHE A 121 5.10 15.22 -0.96
CA PHE A 121 3.66 15.47 -0.85
C PHE A 121 3.30 16.33 0.38
N VAL A 122 3.97 16.09 1.50
CA VAL A 122 3.66 16.71 2.79
C VAL A 122 4.04 18.19 2.82
N THR A 123 3.23 18.99 3.50
CA THR A 123 3.47 20.41 3.73
C THR A 123 3.18 20.82 5.17
N VAL A 124 3.27 22.12 5.47
CA VAL A 124 3.03 22.69 6.80
C VAL A 124 1.83 23.64 6.80
N PRO A 125 1.13 23.82 7.93
CA PRO A 125 -0.08 24.65 8.01
C PRO A 125 0.13 26.09 7.53
N GLY A 126 1.28 26.70 7.84
CA GLY A 126 1.61 28.07 7.41
C GLY A 126 1.65 28.24 5.89
N LYS A 127 2.11 27.22 5.16
CA LYS A 127 2.16 27.24 3.69
C LYS A 127 0.76 27.08 3.09
N LEU A 128 -0.06 26.18 3.64
CA LEU A 128 -1.46 26.04 3.24
C LEU A 128 -2.22 27.36 3.40
N ARG A 129 -2.04 28.01 4.55
CA ARG A 129 -2.67 29.31 4.85
C ARG A 129 -2.25 30.40 3.89
N ALA A 130 -0.96 30.48 3.55
CA ALA A 130 -0.44 31.43 2.57
C ALA A 130 -0.98 31.16 1.15
N GLU A 131 -1.29 29.92 0.83
CA GLU A 131 -1.93 29.50 -0.42
C GLU A 131 -3.47 29.63 -0.40
N GLY A 132 -4.06 30.09 0.71
CA GLY A 132 -5.52 30.19 0.87
C GLY A 132 -6.23 28.83 0.98
N ARG A 133 -5.51 27.78 1.40
CA ARG A 133 -6.02 26.40 1.49
C ARG A 133 -6.26 25.98 2.95
N GLY A 134 -7.28 25.15 3.15
CA GLY A 134 -7.58 24.52 4.44
C GLY A 134 -6.59 23.40 4.82
N ALA A 135 -6.72 22.91 6.06
CA ALA A 135 -5.94 21.77 6.56
C ALA A 135 -6.33 20.46 5.83
N TYR A 136 -7.60 20.33 5.46
CA TYR A 136 -8.15 19.26 4.63
C TYR A 136 -8.94 19.87 3.47
N LEU A 137 -9.23 19.09 2.45
CA LEU A 137 -10.27 19.41 1.49
C LEU A 137 -11.62 19.40 2.20
N GLU A 138 -12.50 20.35 1.86
CA GLU A 138 -13.89 20.32 2.27
C GLU A 138 -14.67 19.22 1.53
N PRO A 139 -15.81 18.76 2.08
CA PRO A 139 -16.58 17.70 1.44
C PRO A 139 -17.02 18.00 0.00
N ASP A 140 -17.35 19.26 -0.32
CA ASP A 140 -17.75 19.65 -1.66
C ASP A 140 -16.57 19.65 -2.63
N GLU A 141 -15.36 20.00 -2.17
CA GLU A 141 -14.13 19.90 -2.98
C GLU A 141 -13.80 18.43 -3.28
N VAL A 142 -13.94 17.54 -2.29
CA VAL A 142 -13.75 16.09 -2.47
C VAL A 142 -14.71 15.55 -3.53
N LEU A 143 -15.99 15.91 -3.44
CA LEU A 143 -17.01 15.43 -4.38
C LEU A 143 -16.86 16.03 -5.77
N GLU A 144 -16.44 17.28 -5.88
CA GLU A 144 -16.17 17.90 -7.17
C GLU A 144 -15.06 17.14 -7.91
N ILE A 145 -13.93 16.84 -7.23
CA ILE A 145 -12.86 16.02 -7.80
C ILE A 145 -13.38 14.63 -8.18
N ALA A 146 -14.19 14.01 -7.32
CA ALA A 146 -14.75 12.68 -7.59
C ALA A 146 -15.69 12.69 -8.81
N ARG A 147 -16.55 13.70 -8.95
CA ARG A 147 -17.46 13.86 -10.10
C ARG A 147 -16.68 14.05 -11.40
N GLN A 148 -15.67 14.92 -11.41
CA GLN A 148 -14.77 15.08 -12.56
C GLN A 148 -14.08 13.76 -12.92
N GLY A 149 -13.64 12.99 -11.92
CA GLY A 149 -13.09 11.64 -12.13
C GLY A 149 -14.10 10.69 -12.78
N ALA A 150 -15.34 10.68 -12.29
CA ALA A 150 -16.42 9.85 -12.82
C ALA A 150 -16.76 10.22 -14.27
N GLU A 151 -16.82 11.51 -14.59
CA GLU A 151 -17.02 12.02 -15.96
C GLU A 151 -15.92 11.58 -16.92
N LEU A 152 -14.68 11.47 -16.45
CA LEU A 152 -13.53 10.93 -17.21
C LEU A 152 -13.51 9.39 -17.27
N GLY A 153 -14.51 8.73 -16.67
CA GLY A 153 -14.65 7.29 -16.66
C GLY A 153 -13.75 6.56 -15.67
N CYS A 154 -13.29 7.24 -14.61
CA CYS A 154 -12.62 6.58 -13.48
C CYS A 154 -13.54 5.53 -12.84
N LYS A 155 -12.92 4.53 -12.22
CA LYS A 155 -13.60 3.48 -11.45
C LYS A 155 -13.33 3.60 -9.96
N GLU A 156 -12.20 4.20 -9.60
CA GLU A 156 -11.80 4.37 -8.20
C GLU A 156 -11.48 5.84 -7.88
N ALA A 157 -11.65 6.19 -6.61
CA ALA A 157 -11.22 7.44 -6.02
C ALA A 157 -10.10 7.17 -5.02
N LEU A 158 -8.87 7.54 -5.39
CA LEU A 158 -7.69 7.36 -4.56
C LEU A 158 -7.58 8.49 -3.54
N PHE A 159 -7.96 8.20 -2.30
CA PHE A 159 -7.71 9.07 -1.17
C PHE A 159 -6.25 8.95 -0.73
N THR A 160 -5.53 10.07 -0.84
CA THR A 160 -4.16 10.21 -0.36
C THR A 160 -4.10 11.30 0.70
N LEU A 161 -3.42 11.00 1.79
CA LEU A 161 -3.37 11.84 2.98
C LEU A 161 -2.11 11.52 3.78
N GLY A 162 -1.69 12.44 4.64
CA GLY A 162 -0.67 12.13 5.63
C GLY A 162 -1.24 11.35 6.81
N ASP A 163 -0.35 10.67 7.53
CA ASP A 163 -0.68 9.94 8.75
C ASP A 163 -0.97 10.91 9.89
N ARG A 164 -2.15 10.76 10.51
CA ARG A 164 -2.68 11.50 11.67
C ARG A 164 -2.08 12.90 11.89
N PRO A 165 -2.25 13.84 10.96
CA PRO A 165 -1.73 15.20 11.13
C PRO A 165 -2.19 15.87 12.43
N GLU A 166 -3.35 15.51 12.96
CA GLU A 166 -3.90 15.98 14.24
C GLU A 166 -3.00 15.68 15.45
N ASP A 167 -2.14 14.65 15.38
CA ASP A 167 -1.18 14.32 16.45
C ASP A 167 -0.04 15.36 16.56
N ARG A 168 0.18 16.14 15.48
CA ARG A 168 1.29 17.09 15.38
C ARG A 168 0.84 18.53 15.20
N TRP A 169 -0.24 18.75 14.47
CA TRP A 169 -0.69 20.07 14.04
C TRP A 169 -2.00 20.43 14.73
N PRO A 170 -2.00 21.38 15.68
CA PRO A 170 -3.23 21.86 16.32
C PRO A 170 -4.26 22.36 15.31
N GLU A 171 -3.82 22.94 14.19
CA GLU A 171 -4.73 23.37 13.11
C GLU A 171 -5.50 22.21 12.47
N ALA A 172 -4.86 21.03 12.34
CA ALA A 172 -5.54 19.85 11.82
C ALA A 172 -6.56 19.32 12.82
N LYS A 173 -6.22 19.29 14.11
CA LYS A 173 -7.16 18.92 15.17
C LYS A 173 -8.35 19.87 15.25
N GLN A 174 -8.09 21.18 15.29
CA GLN A 174 -9.14 22.20 15.33
C GLN A 174 -10.09 22.07 14.13
N TRP A 175 -9.55 21.88 12.92
CA TRP A 175 -10.36 21.76 11.71
C TRP A 175 -11.33 20.56 11.79
N LEU A 176 -10.87 19.42 12.32
CA LEU A 176 -11.67 18.22 12.53
C LEU A 176 -12.74 18.45 13.61
N ASP A 177 -12.35 19.00 14.76
CA ASP A 177 -13.24 19.27 15.90
C ASP A 177 -14.39 20.22 15.48
N GLU A 178 -14.10 21.28 14.71
CA GLU A 178 -15.09 22.23 14.18
C GLU A 178 -16.10 21.59 13.22
N ARG A 179 -15.75 20.44 12.62
CA ARG A 179 -16.61 19.67 11.71
C ARG A 179 -17.21 18.43 12.37
N GLY A 180 -16.95 18.22 13.66
CA GLY A 180 -17.49 17.11 14.43
C GLY A 180 -16.85 15.75 14.12
N TYR A 181 -15.57 15.75 13.73
CA TYR A 181 -14.81 14.51 13.53
C TYR A 181 -13.75 14.34 14.62
N ASP A 182 -13.68 13.15 15.21
CA ASP A 182 -12.72 12.84 16.27
C ASP A 182 -11.31 12.59 15.72
N SER A 183 -11.20 12.15 14.46
CA SER A 183 -9.92 11.82 13.81
C SER A 183 -9.95 12.02 12.30
N THR A 184 -8.76 12.06 11.69
CA THR A 184 -8.58 12.04 10.24
C THR A 184 -9.26 10.82 9.59
N LEU A 185 -9.24 9.66 10.26
CA LEU A 185 -9.82 8.43 9.73
C LEU A 185 -11.35 8.45 9.78
N ASP A 186 -11.95 9.10 10.77
CA ASP A 186 -13.41 9.32 10.82
C ASP A 186 -13.86 10.24 9.69
N TYR A 187 -13.09 11.31 9.42
CA TYR A 187 -13.36 12.18 8.29
C TYR A 187 -13.19 11.46 6.95
N LEU A 188 -12.10 10.69 6.79
CA LEU A 188 -11.86 9.88 5.59
C LEU A 188 -13.01 8.90 5.34
N ARG A 189 -13.52 8.24 6.39
CA ARG A 189 -14.67 7.33 6.29
C ARG A 189 -15.89 8.08 5.76
N ALA A 190 -16.22 9.23 6.34
CA ALA A 190 -17.36 10.03 5.91
C ALA A 190 -17.24 10.43 4.44
N MET A 191 -16.07 10.88 4.01
CA MET A 191 -15.83 11.24 2.61
C MET A 191 -15.86 10.05 1.67
N SER A 192 -15.37 8.88 2.11
CA SER A 192 -15.44 7.64 1.32
C SER A 192 -16.88 7.20 1.08
N ILE A 193 -17.74 7.30 2.10
CA ILE A 193 -19.19 7.02 1.97
C ILE A 193 -19.81 7.96 0.94
N ARG A 194 -19.59 9.28 1.08
CA ARG A 194 -20.15 10.27 0.15
C ARG A 194 -19.68 10.05 -1.28
N VAL A 195 -18.39 9.80 -1.51
CA VAL A 195 -17.86 9.53 -2.85
C VAL A 195 -18.51 8.27 -3.45
N LEU A 196 -18.62 7.20 -2.66
CA LEU A 196 -19.24 5.96 -3.13
C LEU A 196 -20.73 6.16 -3.49
N GLU A 197 -21.50 6.80 -2.60
CA GLU A 197 -22.94 6.98 -2.76
C GLU A 197 -23.30 8.01 -3.84
N GLU A 198 -22.56 9.12 -3.91
CA GLU A 198 -22.91 10.26 -4.78
C GLU A 198 -22.27 10.18 -6.17
N THR A 199 -21.20 9.40 -6.35
CA THR A 199 -20.49 9.31 -7.65
C THR A 199 -20.36 7.89 -8.19
N GLY A 200 -20.58 6.87 -7.36
CA GLY A 200 -20.37 5.47 -7.71
C GLY A 200 -18.90 5.07 -7.84
N LEU A 201 -17.94 5.98 -7.61
CA LEU A 201 -16.52 5.65 -7.58
C LEU A 201 -16.18 4.83 -6.34
N LEU A 202 -15.35 3.81 -6.53
CA LEU A 202 -14.89 2.93 -5.46
C LEU A 202 -13.74 3.58 -4.68
N PRO A 203 -13.85 3.83 -3.36
CA PRO A 203 -12.78 4.44 -2.60
C PRO A 203 -11.56 3.51 -2.48
N HIS A 204 -10.37 4.07 -2.71
CA HIS A 204 -9.07 3.43 -2.48
C HIS A 204 -8.33 4.26 -1.44
N LEU A 205 -7.99 3.67 -0.29
CA LEU A 205 -7.46 4.43 0.83
C LEU A 205 -5.95 4.20 1.03
N ASN A 206 -5.18 5.28 1.08
CA ASN A 206 -3.77 5.27 1.52
C ASN A 206 -3.58 6.15 2.77
N PRO A 207 -4.12 5.77 3.95
CA PRO A 207 -4.20 6.67 5.10
C PRO A 207 -3.04 6.54 6.10
N GLY A 208 -1.92 5.94 5.72
CA GLY A 208 -0.82 5.69 6.64
C GLY A 208 -1.10 4.54 7.62
N VAL A 209 -0.52 4.60 8.82
CA VAL A 209 -0.51 3.49 9.77
C VAL A 209 -1.83 3.40 10.54
N MET A 210 -2.47 2.24 10.44
CA MET A 210 -3.74 1.94 11.09
C MET A 210 -3.63 0.74 12.01
N SER A 211 -4.39 0.80 13.11
CA SER A 211 -4.69 -0.36 13.94
C SER A 211 -5.65 -1.32 13.21
N TRP A 212 -5.76 -2.54 13.74
CA TRP A 212 -6.72 -3.52 13.24
C TRP A 212 -8.18 -3.03 13.32
N GLU A 213 -8.51 -2.31 14.39
CA GLU A 213 -9.86 -1.77 14.59
C GLU A 213 -10.21 -0.74 13.51
N GLU A 214 -9.28 0.16 13.20
CA GLU A 214 -9.47 1.18 12.17
C GLU A 214 -9.59 0.59 10.77
N ILE A 215 -8.77 -0.42 10.45
CA ILE A 215 -8.90 -1.19 9.20
C ILE A 215 -10.30 -1.82 9.13
N SER A 216 -10.75 -2.46 10.22
CA SER A 216 -12.06 -3.10 10.30
C SER A 216 -13.19 -2.10 10.11
N ARG A 217 -13.07 -0.90 10.69
CA ARG A 217 -14.03 0.20 10.52
C ARG A 217 -14.07 0.69 9.08
N LEU A 218 -12.93 0.86 8.40
CA LEU A 218 -12.86 1.39 7.03
C LEU A 218 -13.18 0.37 5.92
N LYS A 219 -12.95 -0.92 6.16
CA LYS A 219 -13.15 -2.00 5.19
C LYS A 219 -14.49 -1.96 4.43
N PRO A 220 -15.66 -1.66 5.06
CA PRO A 220 -16.94 -1.62 4.35
C PRO A 220 -17.03 -0.54 3.25
N VAL A 221 -16.18 0.49 3.31
CA VAL A 221 -16.21 1.63 2.38
C VAL A 221 -14.97 1.71 1.50
N ALA A 222 -14.09 0.71 1.56
CA ALA A 222 -12.77 0.73 0.95
C ALA A 222 -12.44 -0.65 0.35
N PRO A 223 -12.87 -0.93 -0.89
CA PRO A 223 -12.53 -2.17 -1.58
C PRO A 223 -11.02 -2.37 -1.77
N SER A 224 -10.23 -1.29 -1.68
CA SER A 224 -8.77 -1.36 -1.73
C SER A 224 -8.14 -0.39 -0.73
N MET A 225 -7.04 -0.83 -0.11
CA MET A 225 -6.18 0.00 0.72
C MET A 225 -4.72 -0.33 0.43
N GLY A 226 -3.86 0.69 0.47
CA GLY A 226 -2.44 0.55 0.20
C GLY A 226 -1.57 1.13 1.32
N MET A 227 -0.47 0.44 1.62
CA MET A 227 0.64 0.95 2.41
C MET A 227 1.95 0.47 1.79
N MET A 228 2.90 1.39 1.65
CA MET A 228 4.22 1.09 1.15
C MET A 228 5.12 0.81 2.36
N LEU A 229 5.90 -0.27 2.30
CA LEU A 229 6.92 -0.55 3.33
C LEU A 229 8.10 0.41 3.22
N GLU A 230 8.30 1.00 2.04
CA GLU A 230 9.42 1.87 1.64
C GLU A 230 10.77 1.18 1.63
N THR A 231 11.17 0.54 2.74
CA THR A 231 12.35 -0.29 2.82
C THR A 231 12.25 -1.29 3.97
N THR A 232 12.76 -2.50 3.76
CA THR A 232 12.96 -3.48 4.83
C THR A 232 14.34 -3.38 5.47
N SER A 233 15.23 -2.50 4.96
CA SER A 233 16.57 -2.32 5.48
C SER A 233 16.57 -1.39 6.69
N THR A 234 16.70 -1.96 7.89
CA THR A 234 16.76 -1.21 9.15
C THR A 234 17.95 -0.27 9.25
N ARG A 235 19.01 -0.50 8.46
CA ARG A 235 20.18 0.39 8.37
C ARG A 235 19.84 1.77 7.80
N LEU A 236 18.74 1.89 7.05
CA LEU A 236 18.30 3.15 6.43
C LEU A 236 17.32 3.94 7.31
N PHE A 237 17.01 3.48 8.53
CA PHE A 237 16.07 4.15 9.43
C PHE A 237 16.67 5.34 10.19
N THR A 238 17.95 5.65 9.94
CA THR A 238 18.75 6.67 10.62
C THR A 238 18.68 8.02 9.93
#